data_AF-A0A0H2TTI6-F1
#
_entry.id   AF-A0A0H2TTI6-F1
#
_cell.length_a   1.000
_cell.length_b   1.000
_cell.length_c   1.000
_cell.angle_alpha   90.00
_cell.angle_beta   90.00
_cell.angle_gamma   90.00
#
_symmetry.space_group_name_H-M   'P 1'
#
loop_
_entity.id
_entity.type
_entity.pdbx_description
1 polymer ?
#
loop_
_entity_poly.entity_id
_entity_poly.type
_entity_poly.pdbx_seq_one_letter_code
_entity_poly.pdbx_strand_id
1 'polypeptide(L)'
;MSSEDSQQNGANPVSGDKGPGTGLVDLFPIPADTQPVTDPSHTETSNSLHQDTTLSHALATDDHQDKGELQRDHHQTEVADLGWHEKKQDIAEPLMGGMSNEELWVLVRRFNKQMYHVKAVPYAVPGNLDLNVADEEEFSPDKLRANLERLYTTVIVGVLAAVKHVARLRSWRETRRTTCFCVAYFIAWAFDFLVPLLTTTLLVLIVYEPSRAFLFPPAPMALVSSRSGGVQKPKSGVLGSHDSATGAPENHKGEAVEQEASNFVNGIASVALSSAVGKHPQDEPEGDESGPVDDAGPDPTAIAVGAADAKDKAGGDKPHGGKDKTKVPMETAMWTKMRPIMHGIADIADTWERFANALSPTPPFPQETSRLRIATLVLPLVVTSLVVSSYVFTKALMAGIGFVFFGDPIITRGLDWLNRTVPNWQQLIELRNTALKGVPTNAQLTLTLLRIGEANRAPIPPP
;
A
#
# COMPACT_ATOMS: atom_id res chain seq x y z
N MET A 1 12.67 39.18 -14.64
CA MET A 1 13.87 38.37 -14.30
C MET A 1 13.32 37.12 -13.65
N SER A 2 12.69 36.21 -14.41
CA SER A 2 13.31 35.25 -15.34
C SER A 2 14.49 34.55 -14.69
N SER A 3 14.18 33.63 -13.79
CA SER A 3 15.10 32.57 -13.37
C SER A 3 14.77 31.37 -14.24
N GLU A 4 15.20 31.45 -15.50
CA GLU A 4 15.50 30.27 -16.30
C GLU A 4 16.67 29.54 -15.64
N ASP A 5 16.41 28.72 -14.64
CA ASP A 5 17.27 27.57 -14.38
C ASP A 5 16.66 26.41 -15.16
N SER A 6 17.12 26.32 -16.40
CA SER A 6 17.13 25.07 -17.15
C SER A 6 17.84 24.05 -16.28
N GLN A 7 17.07 23.24 -15.54
CA GLN A 7 17.58 22.03 -14.90
C GLN A 7 18.26 21.22 -16.01
N GLN A 8 19.59 21.25 -15.98
CA GLN A 8 20.41 20.49 -16.90
C GLN A 8 19.97 19.02 -16.82
N ASN A 9 19.70 18.43 -17.99
CA ASN A 9 19.51 17.00 -18.27
C ASN A 9 20.75 16.14 -17.89
N GLY A 10 21.35 16.38 -16.73
CA GLY A 10 22.37 15.54 -16.11
C GLY A 10 21.71 14.55 -15.16
N ALA A 11 22.27 13.33 -15.08
CA ALA A 11 21.87 12.39 -14.05
C ALA A 11 22.14 12.99 -12.66
N ASN A 12 21.26 12.74 -11.70
CA ASN A 12 21.53 13.10 -10.32
C ASN A 12 22.88 12.47 -9.90
N PRO A 13 23.85 13.26 -9.39
CA PRO A 13 25.21 12.76 -9.13
C PRO A 13 25.28 11.74 -7.98
N VAL A 14 24.21 11.63 -7.18
CA VAL A 14 24.11 10.70 -6.04
C VAL A 14 23.25 9.49 -6.40
N SER A 15 22.07 9.70 -6.99
CA SER A 15 21.15 8.61 -7.29
C SER A 15 21.37 7.99 -8.69
N GLY A 16 21.98 8.72 -9.63
CA GLY A 16 22.14 8.29 -11.01
C GLY A 16 20.85 8.36 -11.85
N ASP A 17 19.71 8.65 -11.22
CA ASP A 17 18.41 8.80 -11.88
C ASP A 17 18.42 10.02 -12.82
N LYS A 18 17.67 9.90 -13.93
CA LYS A 18 17.34 11.01 -14.85
C LYS A 18 15.83 11.13 -14.92
N GLY A 19 15.33 12.35 -15.15
CA GLY A 19 13.90 12.62 -15.27
C GLY A 19 13.34 13.42 -14.08
N PRO A 20 12.03 13.71 -14.09
CA PRO A 20 11.40 14.59 -13.11
C PRO A 20 11.39 14.00 -11.69
N GLY A 21 11.56 14.84 -10.67
CA GLY A 21 11.55 14.43 -9.26
C GLY A 21 12.84 13.76 -8.76
N THR A 22 13.93 13.93 -9.49
CA THR A 22 15.25 13.33 -9.19
C THR A 22 16.26 14.35 -8.66
N GLY A 23 15.84 15.55 -8.22
CA GLY A 23 16.77 16.59 -7.78
C GLY A 23 17.53 16.21 -6.49
N LEU A 24 18.68 16.85 -6.22
CA LEU A 24 19.39 16.68 -4.93
C LEU A 24 18.51 17.07 -3.73
N VAL A 25 17.64 18.07 -3.92
CA VAL A 25 16.64 18.47 -2.91
C VAL A 25 15.62 17.36 -2.63
N ASP A 26 15.32 16.53 -3.61
CA ASP A 26 14.40 15.40 -3.48
C ASP A 26 15.01 14.21 -2.72
N LEU A 27 16.32 14.22 -2.41
CA LEU A 27 16.92 13.23 -1.50
C LEU A 27 16.58 13.52 -0.04
N PHE A 28 16.16 14.74 0.28
CA PHE A 28 15.78 15.12 1.63
C PHE A 28 14.25 14.98 1.80
N PRO A 29 13.78 14.65 3.02
CA PRO A 29 12.36 14.56 3.35
C PRO A 29 11.73 15.95 3.52
N ILE A 30 11.92 16.83 2.52
CA ILE A 30 11.43 18.20 2.51
C ILE A 30 10.17 18.24 1.65
N PRO A 31 9.10 18.92 2.10
CA PRO A 31 7.92 19.16 1.28
C PRO A 31 8.28 19.77 -0.08
N ALA A 32 7.55 19.37 -1.13
CA ALA A 32 7.76 19.85 -2.50
C ALA A 32 7.63 21.36 -2.61
N ASP A 33 6.68 21.88 -1.85
CA ASP A 33 6.48 23.29 -1.69
C ASP A 33 6.52 23.60 -0.19
N THR A 34 7.46 24.47 0.16
CA THR A 34 7.55 25.06 1.50
C THR A 34 6.92 26.44 1.53
N GLN A 35 6.44 26.94 0.37
CA GLN A 35 5.37 27.92 0.38
C GLN A 35 4.28 27.31 1.25
N PRO A 36 3.86 28.00 2.31
CA PRO A 36 2.81 27.45 3.12
C PRO A 36 1.61 27.20 2.21
N VAL A 37 0.70 26.36 2.69
CA VAL A 37 -0.71 26.37 2.28
C VAL A 37 -1.36 27.73 2.67
N THR A 38 -0.65 28.85 2.46
CA THR A 38 -1.05 30.25 2.68
C THR A 38 -1.56 30.90 1.41
N ASP A 39 -1.37 30.27 0.25
CA ASP A 39 -2.14 30.66 -0.93
C ASP A 39 -3.07 29.50 -1.34
N PRO A 40 -4.19 29.28 -0.63
CA PRO A 40 -5.27 28.42 -1.09
C PRO A 40 -5.86 28.86 -2.44
N SER A 41 -5.38 29.97 -3.03
CA SER A 41 -5.72 30.46 -4.37
C SER A 41 -4.65 30.27 -5.44
N HIS A 42 -3.47 29.68 -5.15
CA HIS A 42 -2.50 29.33 -6.20
C HIS A 42 -3.01 28.13 -7.01
N THR A 43 -3.85 28.45 -7.98
CA THR A 43 -4.65 27.52 -8.76
C THR A 43 -3.98 27.38 -10.12
N GLU A 44 -2.90 26.60 -10.21
CA GLU A 44 -2.41 26.20 -11.53
C GLU A 44 -3.45 25.27 -12.14
N THR A 45 -4.09 25.77 -13.20
CA THR A 45 -5.16 25.07 -13.92
C THR A 45 -4.56 24.29 -15.07
N SER A 46 -4.79 22.97 -15.09
CA SER A 46 -4.37 22.11 -16.19
C SER A 46 -5.47 22.03 -17.26
N ASN A 47 -5.12 22.43 -18.48
CA ASN A 47 -6.00 22.31 -19.65
C ASN A 47 -5.50 21.25 -20.65
N SER A 48 -4.30 20.68 -20.47
CA SER A 48 -3.73 19.67 -21.36
C SER A 48 -2.68 18.77 -20.71
N LEU A 49 -2.54 17.53 -21.19
CA LEU A 49 -1.57 16.53 -20.73
C LEU A 49 -0.11 17.05 -20.74
N HIS A 50 0.26 17.87 -21.72
CA HIS A 50 1.62 18.40 -21.92
C HIS A 50 2.00 19.59 -21.02
N GLN A 51 1.15 19.98 -20.07
CA GLN A 51 1.46 21.07 -19.14
C GLN A 51 2.26 20.60 -17.91
N ASP A 52 2.60 19.30 -17.82
CA ASP A 52 3.46 18.70 -16.78
C ASP A 52 3.11 19.14 -15.35
N THR A 53 1.81 19.37 -15.10
CA THR A 53 1.33 20.03 -13.87
C THR A 53 1.47 19.15 -12.63
N THR A 54 1.53 17.82 -12.82
CA THR A 54 1.84 16.87 -11.75
C THR A 54 2.97 15.95 -12.18
N LEU A 55 3.66 15.34 -11.23
CA LEU A 55 4.71 14.34 -11.49
C LEU A 55 4.18 13.21 -12.39
N SER A 56 2.91 12.82 -12.24
CA SER A 56 2.29 11.83 -13.12
C SER A 56 2.06 12.30 -14.56
N HIS A 57 1.90 13.62 -14.80
CA HIS A 57 1.85 14.17 -16.16
C HIS A 57 3.27 14.26 -16.74
N ALA A 58 4.22 14.79 -15.97
CA ALA A 58 5.62 14.86 -16.36
C ALA A 58 6.21 13.48 -16.67
N LEU A 59 5.91 12.46 -15.86
CA LEU A 59 6.33 11.08 -16.12
C LEU A 59 5.60 10.46 -17.31
N ALA A 60 4.42 10.95 -17.71
CA ALA A 60 3.72 10.40 -18.86
C ALA A 60 4.30 10.89 -20.19
N THR A 61 4.92 12.06 -20.19
CA THR A 61 5.52 12.73 -21.36
C THR A 61 7.05 12.58 -21.43
N ASP A 62 7.69 12.10 -20.36
CA ASP A 62 9.14 11.95 -20.26
C ASP A 62 9.71 10.85 -21.17
N ASP A 63 10.98 11.00 -21.52
CA ASP A 63 11.72 10.02 -22.33
C ASP A 63 12.39 8.97 -21.44
N HIS A 64 11.68 7.88 -21.18
CA HIS A 64 12.19 6.80 -20.32
C HIS A 64 13.35 6.02 -20.96
N GLN A 65 14.33 5.65 -20.13
CA GLN A 65 15.52 4.89 -20.57
C GLN A 65 15.17 3.48 -21.06
N ASP A 66 14.32 2.76 -20.32
CA ASP A 66 13.80 1.45 -20.70
C ASP A 66 12.42 1.62 -21.35
N LYS A 67 12.31 1.25 -22.63
CA LYS A 67 11.07 1.39 -23.41
C LYS A 67 10.45 0.04 -23.76
N GLY A 68 9.21 -0.16 -23.33
CA GLY A 68 8.32 -1.20 -23.86
C GLY A 68 7.58 -0.74 -25.12
N GLU A 69 6.75 -1.60 -25.69
CA GLU A 69 5.95 -1.25 -26.89
C GLU A 69 4.97 -0.09 -26.66
N LEU A 70 4.50 0.11 -25.43
CA LEU A 70 3.63 1.24 -25.05
C LEU A 70 4.34 2.59 -25.09
N GLN A 71 5.66 2.61 -24.94
CA GLN A 71 6.47 3.85 -24.82
C GLN A 71 7.17 4.21 -26.13
N ARG A 72 6.90 3.46 -27.21
CA ARG A 72 7.42 3.76 -28.54
C ARG A 72 6.49 4.72 -29.26
N ASP A 73 7.07 5.59 -30.07
CA ASP A 73 6.29 6.54 -30.86
C ASP A 73 5.69 5.81 -32.07
N HIS A 74 4.36 5.69 -32.06
CA HIS A 74 3.57 5.05 -33.12
C HIS A 74 3.15 6.07 -34.18
N HIS A 75 4.09 6.92 -34.63
CA HIS A 75 3.98 8.08 -35.53
C HIS A 75 2.99 8.01 -36.73
N GLN A 76 2.47 6.84 -37.09
CA GLN A 76 1.62 6.60 -38.27
C GLN A 76 0.19 6.12 -37.97
N THR A 77 -0.17 5.88 -36.71
CA THR A 77 -1.49 5.34 -36.34
C THR A 77 -2.23 6.28 -35.38
N GLU A 78 -3.55 6.46 -35.57
CA GLU A 78 -4.39 7.25 -34.66
C GLU A 78 -4.49 6.58 -33.28
N VAL A 79 -4.57 5.24 -33.26
CA VAL A 79 -4.50 4.39 -32.06
C VAL A 79 -3.76 3.10 -32.44
N ALA A 80 -2.67 2.78 -31.75
CA ALA A 80 -1.94 1.53 -31.93
C ALA A 80 -2.67 0.38 -31.23
N ASP A 81 -3.00 -0.69 -31.97
CA ASP A 81 -3.49 -1.94 -31.39
C ASP A 81 -2.31 -2.78 -30.90
N LEU A 82 -2.19 -2.93 -29.59
CA LEU A 82 -1.16 -3.73 -28.92
C LEU A 82 -1.64 -5.13 -28.54
N GLY A 83 -2.65 -5.66 -29.23
CA GLY A 83 -3.16 -7.01 -29.03
C GLY A 83 -4.46 -7.06 -28.22
N TRP A 84 -5.36 -6.08 -28.40
CA TRP A 84 -6.66 -6.03 -27.72
C TRP A 84 -7.55 -7.26 -28.00
N HIS A 85 -7.32 -7.93 -29.13
CA HIS A 85 -8.07 -9.11 -29.57
C HIS A 85 -7.20 -10.36 -29.69
N GLU A 86 -5.93 -10.27 -29.28
CA GLU A 86 -4.97 -11.34 -29.42
C GLU A 86 -4.90 -12.20 -28.16
N LYS A 87 -4.42 -13.44 -28.29
CA LYS A 87 -4.19 -14.27 -27.12
C LYS A 87 -2.97 -13.73 -26.39
N LYS A 88 -2.93 -13.92 -25.08
CA LYS A 88 -1.82 -13.46 -24.21
C LYS A 88 -0.42 -13.84 -24.69
N GLN A 89 -0.30 -14.97 -25.38
CA GLN A 89 0.96 -15.49 -25.93
C GLN A 89 1.45 -14.70 -27.15
N ASP A 90 0.54 -14.00 -27.83
CA ASP A 90 0.80 -13.26 -29.06
C ASP A 90 1.03 -11.75 -28.77
N ILE A 91 0.66 -11.28 -27.56
CA ILE A 91 0.90 -9.91 -27.11
C ILE A 91 2.40 -9.70 -26.84
N ALA A 92 2.94 -8.60 -27.36
CA ALA A 92 4.35 -8.25 -27.19
C ALA A 92 4.73 -8.07 -25.70
N GLU A 93 5.86 -8.63 -25.30
CA GLU A 93 6.40 -8.51 -23.93
C GLU A 93 7.84 -7.94 -23.98
N PRO A 94 8.16 -6.89 -23.22
CA PRO A 94 7.30 -6.15 -22.28
C PRO A 94 6.50 -5.02 -22.96
N LEU A 95 5.23 -4.87 -22.57
CA LEU A 95 4.40 -3.72 -22.96
C LEU A 95 4.95 -2.42 -22.37
N MET A 96 5.38 -2.44 -21.10
CA MET A 96 5.97 -1.28 -20.41
C MET A 96 7.41 -1.60 -19.99
N GLY A 97 8.34 -0.68 -20.26
CA GLY A 97 9.76 -0.90 -20.00
C GLY A 97 10.04 -1.14 -18.52
N GLY A 98 10.72 -2.25 -18.22
CA GLY A 98 11.09 -2.61 -16.84
C GLY A 98 10.00 -3.30 -16.02
N MET A 99 8.88 -3.72 -16.62
CA MET A 99 7.84 -4.53 -15.97
C MET A 99 7.32 -5.65 -16.89
N SER A 100 6.95 -6.79 -16.32
CA SER A 100 6.29 -7.88 -17.07
C SER A 100 4.80 -7.58 -17.36
N ASN A 101 4.25 -8.18 -18.42
CA ASN A 101 2.83 -7.99 -18.76
C ASN A 101 1.90 -8.50 -17.65
N GLU A 102 2.28 -9.57 -16.97
CA GLU A 102 1.54 -10.12 -15.83
C GLU A 102 1.46 -9.15 -14.64
N GLU A 103 2.54 -8.41 -14.34
CA GLU A 103 2.53 -7.38 -13.28
C GLU A 103 1.67 -6.18 -13.67
N LEU A 104 1.71 -5.77 -14.93
CA LEU A 104 0.86 -4.71 -15.45
C LEU A 104 -0.62 -5.08 -15.34
N TRP A 105 -0.97 -6.31 -15.73
CA TRP A 105 -2.33 -6.81 -15.64
C TRP A 105 -2.83 -6.92 -14.21
N VAL A 106 -1.99 -7.33 -13.25
CA VAL A 106 -2.33 -7.29 -11.81
C VAL A 106 -2.68 -5.87 -11.38
N LEU A 107 -1.87 -4.88 -11.75
CA LEU A 107 -2.10 -3.47 -11.41
C LEU A 107 -3.42 -2.95 -12.01
N VAL A 108 -3.71 -3.28 -13.27
CA VAL A 108 -4.96 -2.89 -13.95
C VAL A 108 -6.18 -3.57 -13.33
N ARG A 109 -6.14 -4.88 -13.06
CA ARG A 109 -7.25 -5.61 -12.41
C ARG A 109 -7.58 -5.02 -11.04
N ARG A 110 -6.56 -4.76 -10.22
CA ARG A 110 -6.74 -4.18 -8.88
C ARG A 110 -7.23 -2.75 -8.95
N PHE A 111 -6.73 -1.94 -9.88
CA PHE A 111 -7.21 -0.59 -10.12
C PHE A 111 -8.70 -0.57 -10.48
N ASN A 112 -9.13 -1.42 -11.42
CA ASN A 112 -10.53 -1.52 -11.84
C ASN A 112 -11.46 -1.93 -10.68
N LYS A 113 -10.97 -2.75 -9.73
CA LYS A 113 -11.73 -3.13 -8.54
C LYS A 113 -11.83 -2.01 -7.50
N GLN A 114 -10.86 -1.10 -7.46
CA GLN A 114 -10.77 -0.03 -6.46
C GLN A 114 -11.46 1.26 -6.91
N MET A 115 -11.51 1.54 -8.21
CA MET A 115 -11.99 2.82 -8.73
C MET A 115 -13.51 2.80 -8.94
N TYR A 116 -14.24 3.45 -8.02
CA TYR A 116 -15.69 3.60 -8.12
C TYR A 116 -16.12 4.98 -8.63
N HIS A 117 -15.50 6.04 -8.11
CA HIS A 117 -15.86 7.42 -8.44
C HIS A 117 -14.62 8.31 -8.37
N VAL A 118 -14.34 9.01 -9.46
CA VAL A 118 -13.24 9.98 -9.57
C VAL A 118 -13.84 11.35 -9.83
N LYS A 119 -13.36 12.36 -9.10
CA LYS A 119 -13.74 13.76 -9.30
C LYS A 119 -12.56 14.50 -9.92
N ALA A 120 -12.81 15.19 -11.02
CA ALA A 120 -11.83 16.09 -11.61
C ALA A 120 -11.69 17.32 -10.71
N VAL A 121 -10.45 17.70 -10.45
CA VAL A 121 -10.09 18.87 -9.65
C VAL A 121 -9.28 19.79 -10.56
N PRO A 122 -9.64 21.08 -10.69
CA PRO A 122 -8.96 21.98 -11.62
C PRO A 122 -7.62 22.50 -11.10
N TYR A 123 -7.21 22.13 -9.88
CA TYR A 123 -5.98 22.58 -9.23
C TYR A 123 -5.05 21.42 -8.89
N ALA A 124 -3.75 21.69 -8.88
CA ALA A 124 -2.73 20.72 -8.45
C ALA A 124 -2.97 20.29 -6.99
N VAL A 125 -3.01 18.98 -6.77
CA VAL A 125 -3.29 18.40 -5.45
C VAL A 125 -1.97 18.19 -4.68
N PRO A 126 -1.95 18.39 -3.34
CA PRO A 126 -0.76 18.15 -2.53
C PRO A 126 -0.16 16.75 -2.76
N GLY A 127 1.17 16.65 -2.82
CA GLY A 127 1.89 15.40 -3.06
C GLY A 127 2.34 15.17 -4.51
N ASN A 128 2.00 16.09 -5.43
CA ASN A 128 2.44 16.13 -6.83
C ASN A 128 2.06 14.89 -7.66
N LEU A 129 1.12 14.06 -7.17
CA LEU A 129 0.57 12.90 -7.87
C LEU A 129 -0.95 12.98 -7.85
N ASP A 130 -1.57 12.63 -8.98
CA ASP A 130 -3.02 12.62 -9.11
C ASP A 130 -3.66 11.45 -8.34
N LEU A 131 -5.00 11.43 -8.28
CA LEU A 131 -5.79 10.38 -7.62
C LEU A 131 -5.57 10.28 -6.09
N ASN A 132 -5.62 11.42 -5.41
CA ASN A 132 -5.65 11.46 -3.94
C ASN A 132 -7.07 11.18 -3.42
N VAL A 133 -7.14 10.51 -2.27
CA VAL A 133 -8.40 10.27 -1.54
C VAL A 133 -8.93 11.61 -1.04
N ALA A 134 -10.22 11.87 -1.28
CA ALA A 134 -10.88 13.08 -0.80
C ALA A 134 -11.33 12.91 0.66
N ASP A 135 -11.19 13.95 1.48
CA ASP A 135 -11.58 13.92 2.91
C ASP A 135 -13.08 13.63 3.12
N GLU A 136 -13.92 14.04 2.17
CA GLU A 136 -15.37 13.85 2.17
C GLU A 136 -15.79 12.57 1.42
N GLU A 137 -15.04 11.48 1.55
CA GLU A 137 -15.42 10.24 0.90
C GLU A 137 -16.72 9.65 1.49
N GLU A 138 -17.69 9.40 0.61
CA GLU A 138 -18.91 8.68 0.96
C GLU A 138 -18.60 7.20 1.22
N PHE A 139 -19.06 6.70 2.36
CA PHE A 139 -18.96 5.30 2.72
C PHE A 139 -19.89 4.48 1.82
N SER A 140 -19.35 3.43 1.19
CA SER A 140 -20.17 2.38 0.57
C SER A 140 -19.69 0.99 1.03
N PRO A 141 -20.60 0.02 1.20
CA PRO A 141 -20.23 -1.36 1.58
C PRO A 141 -19.26 -2.01 0.58
N ASP A 142 -19.45 -1.75 -0.72
CA ASP A 142 -18.58 -2.28 -1.77
C ASP A 142 -17.16 -1.73 -1.67
N LYS A 143 -17.01 -0.42 -1.36
CA LYS A 143 -15.70 0.18 -1.10
C LYS A 143 -15.05 -0.40 0.15
N LEU A 144 -15.81 -0.64 1.22
CA LEU A 144 -15.27 -1.29 2.42
C LEU A 144 -14.74 -2.69 2.07
N ARG A 145 -15.50 -3.47 1.28
CA ARG A 145 -15.04 -4.78 0.79
C ARG A 145 -13.76 -4.65 -0.03
N ALA A 146 -13.72 -3.75 -1.02
CA ALA A 146 -12.54 -3.53 -1.85
C ALA A 146 -11.31 -3.12 -1.01
N ASN A 147 -11.49 -2.26 0.00
CA ASN A 147 -10.43 -1.85 0.93
C ASN A 147 -9.95 -3.00 1.84
N LEU A 148 -10.84 -3.89 2.28
CA LEU A 148 -10.46 -5.09 3.04
C LEU A 148 -9.70 -6.10 2.17
N GLU A 149 -10.12 -6.29 0.93
CA GLU A 149 -9.41 -7.16 -0.01
C GLU A 149 -8.03 -6.57 -0.37
N ARG A 150 -7.94 -5.24 -0.54
CA ARG A 150 -6.67 -4.52 -0.69
C ARG A 150 -5.77 -4.67 0.53
N LEU A 151 -6.32 -4.50 1.74
CA LEU A 151 -5.60 -4.71 3.00
C LEU A 151 -5.04 -6.13 3.07
N TYR A 152 -5.81 -7.13 2.63
CA TYR A 152 -5.36 -8.51 2.59
C TYR A 152 -4.17 -8.69 1.63
N THR A 153 -4.38 -8.35 0.35
CA THR A 153 -3.40 -8.56 -0.73
C THR A 153 -2.09 -7.83 -0.50
N THR A 154 -2.11 -6.67 0.15
CA THR A 154 -0.92 -5.83 0.36
C THR A 154 -0.30 -6.01 1.74
N VAL A 155 -1.06 -5.78 2.80
CA VAL A 155 -0.55 -5.74 4.18
C VAL A 155 -0.49 -7.13 4.78
N ILE A 156 -1.60 -7.87 4.78
CA ILE A 156 -1.68 -9.17 5.47
C ILE A 156 -0.72 -10.17 4.85
N VAL A 157 -0.70 -10.27 3.51
CA VAL A 157 0.24 -11.14 2.78
C VAL A 157 1.70 -10.76 3.08
N GLY A 158 2.03 -9.46 3.07
CA GLY A 158 3.37 -8.97 3.43
C GLY A 158 3.79 -9.33 4.86
N VAL A 159 2.88 -9.18 5.83
CA VAL A 159 3.11 -9.58 7.23
C VAL A 159 3.28 -11.09 7.35
N LEU A 160 2.49 -11.89 6.63
CA LEU A 160 2.65 -13.35 6.60
C LEU A 160 4.02 -13.73 6.05
N ALA A 161 4.47 -13.11 4.95
CA ALA A 161 5.80 -13.32 4.39
C ALA A 161 6.89 -13.04 5.44
N ALA A 162 6.81 -11.91 6.13
CA ALA A 162 7.75 -11.55 7.19
C ALA A 162 7.79 -12.59 8.32
N VAL A 163 6.61 -13.04 8.78
CA VAL A 163 6.51 -14.10 9.80
C VAL A 163 7.13 -15.42 9.31
N LYS A 164 6.93 -15.79 8.04
CA LYS A 164 7.59 -16.99 7.47
C LYS A 164 9.11 -16.83 7.42
N HIS A 165 9.62 -15.67 7.03
CA HIS A 165 11.07 -15.40 7.02
C HIS A 165 11.67 -15.50 8.42
N VAL A 166 11.02 -14.94 9.44
CA VAL A 166 11.45 -15.05 10.84
C VAL A 166 11.40 -16.51 11.32
N ALA A 167 10.33 -17.25 11.00
CA ALA A 167 10.22 -18.67 11.34
C ALA A 167 11.37 -19.49 10.71
N ARG A 168 11.68 -19.23 9.44
CA ARG A 168 12.78 -19.88 8.71
C ARG A 168 14.15 -19.51 9.29
N LEU A 169 14.33 -18.28 9.74
CA LEU A 169 15.57 -17.83 10.40
C LEU A 169 15.78 -18.50 11.76
N ARG A 170 14.70 -18.71 12.52
CA ARG A 170 14.73 -19.45 13.80
C ARG A 170 14.94 -20.95 13.60
N SER A 171 14.63 -21.48 12.42
CA SER A 171 14.77 -22.90 12.12
C SER A 171 16.24 -23.29 12.03
N TRP A 172 16.62 -24.35 12.73
CA TRP A 172 17.96 -24.95 12.63
C TRP A 172 18.09 -25.94 11.46
N ARG A 173 17.07 -26.04 10.59
CA ARG A 173 17.16 -26.84 9.36
C ARG A 173 18.16 -26.27 8.37
N GLU A 174 18.33 -24.95 8.35
CA GLU A 174 19.34 -24.24 7.55
C GLU A 174 20.50 -23.79 8.44
N THR A 175 21.21 -24.77 9.01
CA THR A 175 22.24 -24.58 10.05
C THR A 175 23.24 -23.48 9.70
N ARG A 176 23.82 -23.48 8.49
CA ARG A 176 24.82 -22.48 8.08
C ARG A 176 24.32 -21.04 8.21
N ARG A 177 23.12 -20.75 7.72
CA ARG A 177 22.55 -19.39 7.77
C ARG A 177 22.22 -19.02 9.21
N THR A 178 21.49 -19.88 9.90
CA THR A 178 21.07 -19.64 11.29
C THR A 178 22.27 -19.46 12.21
N THR A 179 23.35 -20.23 12.02
CA THR A 179 24.61 -20.05 12.75
C THR A 179 25.25 -18.70 12.47
N CYS A 180 25.29 -18.22 11.22
CA CYS A 180 25.86 -16.91 10.89
C CYS A 180 25.11 -15.76 11.60
N PHE A 181 23.78 -15.75 11.53
CA PHE A 181 22.96 -14.76 12.24
C PHE A 181 23.11 -14.86 13.76
N CYS A 182 23.16 -16.09 14.29
CA CYS A 182 23.37 -16.35 15.72
C CYS A 182 24.72 -15.82 16.20
N VAL A 183 25.80 -16.11 15.48
CA VAL A 183 27.15 -15.61 15.81
C VAL A 183 27.20 -14.09 15.73
N ALA A 184 26.67 -13.49 14.66
CA ALA A 184 26.62 -12.03 14.53
C ALA A 184 25.83 -11.37 15.68
N TYR A 185 24.69 -11.97 16.05
CA TYR A 185 23.87 -11.52 17.17
C TYR A 185 24.65 -11.57 18.49
N PHE A 186 25.29 -12.71 18.82
CA PHE A 186 26.01 -12.85 20.09
C PHE A 186 27.28 -12.00 20.15
N ILE A 187 27.96 -11.78 19.03
CA ILE A 187 29.08 -10.83 18.94
C ILE A 187 28.58 -9.40 19.21
N ALA A 188 27.54 -8.95 18.50
CA ALA A 188 27.00 -7.61 18.71
C ALA A 188 26.45 -7.42 20.13
N TRP A 189 25.80 -8.45 20.68
CA TRP A 189 25.36 -8.45 22.07
C TRP A 189 26.53 -8.33 23.05
N ALA A 190 27.65 -9.03 22.83
CA ALA A 190 28.82 -8.98 23.71
C ALA A 190 29.50 -7.59 23.74
N PHE A 191 29.35 -6.80 22.67
CA PHE A 191 29.91 -5.44 22.56
C PHE A 191 28.87 -4.32 22.72
N ASP A 192 27.65 -4.64 23.19
CA ASP A 192 26.53 -3.69 23.30
C ASP A 192 26.15 -2.97 21.97
N PHE A 193 26.52 -3.56 20.83
CA PHE A 193 26.28 -3.05 19.48
C PHE A 193 25.04 -3.65 18.80
N LEU A 194 24.09 -4.17 19.58
CA LEU A 194 22.88 -4.76 19.03
C LEU A 194 22.05 -3.76 18.21
N VAL A 195 21.83 -2.55 18.75
CA VAL A 195 21.04 -1.51 18.05
C VAL A 195 21.76 -1.05 16.79
N PRO A 196 23.05 -0.67 16.82
CA PRO A 196 23.82 -0.38 15.59
C PRO A 196 23.79 -1.49 14.55
N LEU A 197 23.92 -2.76 14.97
CA LEU A 197 23.86 -3.90 14.05
C LEU A 197 22.50 -3.96 13.35
N LEU A 198 21.40 -3.86 14.09
CA LEU A 198 20.05 -3.94 13.54
C LEU A 198 19.74 -2.75 12.62
N THR A 199 20.06 -1.52 13.02
CA THR A 199 19.83 -0.33 12.20
C THR A 199 20.72 -0.30 10.97
N THR A 200 21.96 -0.79 11.07
CA THR A 200 22.85 -0.92 9.90
C THR A 200 22.36 -2.01 8.95
N THR A 201 21.88 -3.14 9.48
CA THR A 201 21.26 -4.20 8.65
C THR A 201 20.03 -3.65 7.91
N LEU A 202 19.18 -2.89 8.60
CA LEU A 202 18.04 -2.20 7.98
C LEU A 202 18.48 -1.23 6.88
N LEU A 203 19.51 -0.41 7.15
CA LEU A 203 20.07 0.52 6.16
C LEU A 203 20.61 -0.22 4.93
N VAL A 204 21.31 -1.34 5.12
CA VAL A 204 21.83 -2.18 4.03
C VAL A 204 20.69 -2.78 3.20
N LEU A 205 19.60 -3.25 3.84
CA LEU A 205 18.42 -3.76 3.14
C LEU A 205 17.69 -2.67 2.32
N ILE A 206 17.76 -1.42 2.76
CA ILE A 206 17.19 -0.27 2.04
C ILE A 206 18.10 0.11 0.86
N VAL A 207 19.38 0.37 1.09
CA VAL A 207 20.30 0.92 0.08
C VAL A 207 20.75 -0.13 -0.94
N TYR A 208 21.03 -1.35 -0.51
CA TYR A 208 21.59 -2.39 -1.36
C TYR A 208 20.60 -3.54 -1.54
N GLU A 209 19.72 -3.41 -2.53
CA GLU A 209 18.66 -4.38 -2.84
C GLU A 209 19.14 -5.84 -2.97
N PRO A 210 20.29 -6.16 -3.59
CA PRO A 210 20.75 -7.54 -3.69
C PRO A 210 21.01 -8.20 -2.32
N SER A 211 21.22 -7.41 -1.25
CA SER A 211 21.32 -7.97 0.11
C SER A 211 20.03 -8.66 0.55
N ARG A 212 18.86 -8.28 0.03
CA ARG A 212 17.57 -8.87 0.40
C ARG A 212 17.53 -10.35 0.02
N ALA A 213 17.89 -10.66 -1.23
CA ALA A 213 17.95 -12.05 -1.71
C ALA A 213 19.08 -12.85 -1.02
N PHE A 214 20.18 -12.20 -0.66
CA PHE A 214 21.29 -12.86 0.05
C PHE A 214 20.95 -13.19 1.51
N LEU A 215 20.42 -12.23 2.27
CA LEU A 215 20.07 -12.38 3.68
C LEU A 215 18.76 -13.18 3.85
N PHE A 216 17.80 -12.96 2.97
CA PHE A 216 16.46 -13.54 2.99
C PHE A 216 16.12 -14.15 1.61
N PRO A 217 16.66 -15.34 1.28
CA PRO A 217 16.42 -15.96 -0.01
C PRO A 217 14.91 -16.21 -0.22
N PRO A 218 14.37 -15.91 -1.42
CA PRO A 218 12.96 -16.04 -1.70
C PRO A 218 12.52 -17.49 -1.49
N ALA A 219 11.40 -17.68 -0.80
CA ALA A 219 10.81 -18.98 -0.57
C ALA A 219 9.28 -18.87 -0.66
N PRO A 220 8.62 -19.81 -1.36
CA PRO A 220 7.16 -19.78 -1.48
C PRO A 220 6.52 -19.89 -0.09
N MET A 221 5.66 -18.94 0.26
CA MET A 221 5.14 -18.84 1.63
C MET A 221 4.34 -20.07 2.05
N ALA A 222 3.62 -20.67 1.10
CA ALA A 222 2.83 -21.88 1.31
C ALA A 222 3.67 -23.11 1.72
N LEU A 223 4.96 -23.13 1.35
CA LEU A 223 5.87 -24.21 1.73
C LEU A 223 6.50 -24.03 3.10
N VAL A 224 6.42 -22.86 3.72
CA VAL A 224 7.09 -22.61 5.00
C VAL A 224 6.09 -22.78 6.14
N SER A 225 6.38 -23.64 7.11
CA SER A 225 5.57 -23.72 8.33
C SER A 225 5.84 -22.52 9.23
N SER A 226 4.78 -21.80 9.65
CA SER A 226 4.93 -20.69 10.60
C SER A 226 5.40 -21.16 11.99
N ARG A 227 5.18 -22.43 12.34
CA ARG A 227 5.51 -22.97 13.66
C ARG A 227 6.91 -23.56 13.74
N SER A 228 7.30 -24.35 12.73
CA SER A 228 8.60 -25.05 12.71
C SER A 228 9.66 -24.36 11.85
N GLY A 229 9.25 -23.40 11.01
CA GLY A 229 10.14 -22.74 10.04
C GLY A 229 10.68 -23.66 8.95
N GLY A 230 10.20 -24.90 8.88
CA GLY A 230 10.61 -25.90 7.91
C GLY A 230 9.59 -26.09 6.78
N VAL A 231 9.94 -26.96 5.82
CA VAL A 231 9.06 -27.30 4.69
C VAL A 231 7.77 -27.95 5.20
N GLN A 232 6.64 -27.45 4.73
CA GLN A 232 5.27 -27.93 4.93
C GLN A 232 4.61 -28.16 3.57
N LYS A 233 3.66 -29.09 3.51
CA LYS A 233 2.80 -29.24 2.34
C LYS A 233 1.87 -28.02 2.21
N PRO A 234 1.71 -27.43 1.01
CA PRO A 234 0.77 -26.34 0.79
C PRO A 234 -0.63 -26.68 1.30
N LYS A 235 -1.35 -25.69 1.82
CA LYS A 235 -2.72 -25.91 2.33
C LYS A 235 -3.70 -26.27 1.21
N SER A 236 -3.45 -25.76 0.01
CA SER A 236 -4.15 -26.11 -1.24
C SER A 236 -3.82 -27.51 -1.77
N GLY A 237 -2.87 -28.23 -1.17
CA GLY A 237 -2.42 -29.56 -1.62
C GLY A 237 -1.42 -29.54 -2.80
N VAL A 238 -1.41 -28.47 -3.60
CA VAL A 238 -0.47 -28.26 -4.73
C VAL A 238 0.23 -26.91 -4.54
N LEU A 239 1.49 -26.77 -4.94
CA LEU A 239 2.13 -25.46 -5.01
C LEU A 239 1.85 -24.84 -6.38
N GLY A 240 0.72 -24.16 -6.49
CA GLY A 240 0.29 -23.54 -7.73
C GLY A 240 0.58 -22.04 -7.84
N SER A 241 0.96 -21.39 -6.72
CA SER A 241 1.42 -20.00 -6.68
C SER A 241 2.47 -19.81 -5.60
N HIS A 242 3.33 -18.80 -5.79
CA HIS A 242 4.45 -18.51 -4.88
C HIS A 242 4.08 -17.48 -3.80
N ASP A 243 3.16 -16.57 -4.13
CA ASP A 243 2.84 -15.38 -3.35
C ASP A 243 1.53 -15.51 -2.54
N SER A 244 0.82 -16.63 -2.66
CA SER A 244 -0.39 -16.89 -1.87
C SER A 244 -0.07 -17.56 -0.54
N ALA A 245 -0.94 -17.34 0.45
CA ALA A 245 -0.77 -17.92 1.78
C ALA A 245 -1.06 -19.42 1.80
N THR A 246 -1.95 -19.90 0.92
CA THR A 246 -2.36 -21.30 0.83
C THR A 246 -1.58 -22.10 -0.20
N GLY A 247 -1.02 -21.44 -1.22
CA GLY A 247 -0.38 -22.06 -2.38
C GLY A 247 -1.37 -22.42 -3.49
N ALA A 248 -2.58 -21.84 -3.51
CA ALA A 248 -3.61 -22.15 -4.49
C ALA A 248 -3.11 -21.94 -5.94
N PRO A 249 -3.58 -22.75 -6.91
CA PRO A 249 -3.25 -22.55 -8.32
C PRO A 249 -3.76 -21.20 -8.82
N GLU A 250 -2.98 -20.56 -9.68
CA GLU A 250 -3.33 -19.32 -10.37
C GLU A 250 -3.11 -19.48 -11.88
N ASN A 251 -3.98 -18.89 -12.70
CA ASN A 251 -3.77 -18.85 -14.15
C ASN A 251 -2.96 -17.61 -14.53
N HIS A 252 -3.26 -16.49 -13.86
CA HIS A 252 -2.50 -15.24 -13.95
C HIS A 252 -1.88 -14.90 -12.61
N LYS A 253 -0.72 -14.24 -12.66
CA LYS A 253 0.00 -13.84 -11.44
C LYS A 253 -0.94 -13.06 -10.53
N GLY A 254 -0.97 -13.39 -9.24
CA GLY A 254 -1.74 -12.67 -8.24
C GLY A 254 -3.22 -13.05 -8.12
N GLU A 255 -3.78 -13.88 -9.00
CA GLU A 255 -5.18 -14.31 -8.91
C GLU A 255 -5.44 -15.15 -7.67
N ALA A 256 -4.51 -16.04 -7.29
CA ALA A 256 -4.66 -16.84 -6.08
C ALA A 256 -4.79 -15.95 -4.83
N VAL A 257 -4.02 -14.87 -4.77
CA VAL A 257 -4.06 -13.91 -3.65
C VAL A 257 -5.37 -13.09 -3.66
N GLU A 258 -5.86 -12.73 -4.84
CA GLU A 258 -7.13 -12.01 -5.01
C GLU A 258 -8.34 -12.87 -4.62
N GLN A 259 -8.29 -14.17 -4.92
CA GLN A 259 -9.29 -15.14 -4.47
C GLN A 259 -9.21 -15.38 -2.96
N GLU A 260 -8.00 -15.49 -2.39
CA GLU A 260 -7.80 -15.56 -0.93
C GLU A 260 -8.39 -14.34 -0.22
N ALA A 261 -8.15 -13.14 -0.77
CA ALA A 261 -8.69 -11.89 -0.24
C ALA A 261 -10.22 -11.86 -0.29
N SER A 262 -10.81 -12.27 -1.41
CA SER A 262 -12.25 -12.34 -1.59
C SER A 262 -12.88 -13.34 -0.61
N ASN A 263 -12.27 -14.52 -0.45
CA ASN A 263 -12.69 -15.54 0.50
C ASN A 263 -12.52 -15.09 1.96
N PHE A 264 -11.48 -14.31 2.27
CA PHE A 264 -11.28 -13.74 3.59
C PHE A 264 -12.41 -12.78 3.97
N VAL A 265 -12.78 -11.85 3.07
CA VAL A 265 -13.89 -10.92 3.32
C VAL A 265 -15.24 -11.63 3.39
N ASN A 266 -15.49 -12.58 2.48
CA ASN A 266 -16.67 -13.44 2.52
C ASN A 266 -16.75 -14.23 3.84
N GLY A 267 -15.61 -14.71 4.35
CA GLY A 267 -15.53 -15.38 5.64
C GLY A 267 -15.94 -14.49 6.81
N ILE A 268 -15.47 -13.23 6.84
CA ILE A 268 -15.89 -12.24 7.84
C ILE A 268 -17.40 -11.96 7.73
N ALA A 269 -17.91 -11.77 6.51
CA ALA A 269 -19.33 -11.53 6.26
C ALA A 269 -20.19 -12.71 6.71
N SER A 270 -19.76 -13.94 6.42
CA SER A 270 -20.43 -15.18 6.85
C SER A 270 -20.47 -15.31 8.37
N VAL A 271 -19.36 -15.02 9.07
CA VAL A 271 -19.30 -15.03 10.54
C VAL A 271 -20.21 -13.95 11.14
N ALA A 272 -20.24 -12.75 10.55
CA ALA A 272 -21.14 -11.69 10.98
C ALA A 272 -22.62 -12.07 10.77
N LEU A 273 -22.93 -12.68 9.63
CA LEU A 273 -24.28 -13.15 9.30
C LEU A 273 -24.73 -14.28 10.25
N SER A 274 -23.89 -15.29 10.48
CA SER A 274 -24.20 -16.40 11.40
C SER A 274 -24.35 -15.91 12.83
N SER A 275 -23.55 -14.93 13.25
CA SER A 275 -23.67 -14.26 14.56
C SER A 275 -24.99 -13.49 14.69
N ALA A 276 -25.39 -12.75 13.65
CA ALA A 276 -26.66 -12.01 13.64
C ALA A 276 -27.88 -12.95 13.67
N VAL A 277 -27.82 -14.04 12.91
CA VAL A 277 -28.86 -15.10 12.91
C VAL A 277 -28.78 -15.93 14.19
N GLY A 278 -27.65 -15.93 14.91
CA GLY A 278 -27.38 -16.69 16.12
C GLY A 278 -27.32 -18.20 15.89
N LYS A 279 -26.88 -18.63 14.71
CA LYS A 279 -26.54 -20.03 14.46
C LYS A 279 -25.17 -20.31 15.07
N HIS A 280 -25.10 -21.22 16.04
CA HIS A 280 -23.82 -21.69 16.56
C HIS A 280 -23.26 -22.73 15.58
N PRO A 281 -21.96 -22.67 15.18
CA PRO A 281 -21.36 -23.62 14.23
C PRO A 281 -21.30 -25.08 14.74
N GLN A 282 -21.96 -25.39 15.84
CA GLN A 282 -21.98 -26.71 16.49
C GLN A 282 -23.33 -27.42 16.36
N ASP A 283 -24.33 -26.78 15.73
CA ASP A 283 -25.70 -27.31 15.57
C ASP A 283 -25.99 -27.85 14.15
N GLU A 284 -24.99 -27.97 13.27
CA GLU A 284 -25.17 -28.59 11.95
C GLU A 284 -24.79 -30.09 11.99
N PRO A 285 -25.68 -31.02 11.61
CA PRO A 285 -25.27 -32.35 11.21
C PRO A 285 -24.50 -32.26 9.88
N GLU A 286 -23.41 -33.03 9.77
CA GLU A 286 -22.60 -33.13 8.56
C GLU A 286 -23.48 -33.47 7.33
N GLY A 287 -23.66 -32.52 6.42
CA GLY A 287 -24.41 -32.74 5.18
C GLY A 287 -24.55 -31.48 4.31
N ASP A 288 -23.96 -31.57 3.11
CA ASP A 288 -24.06 -30.65 1.97
C ASP A 288 -23.30 -29.31 2.01
N GLU A 289 -21.97 -29.40 1.91
CA GLU A 289 -21.19 -28.40 1.18
C GLU A 289 -21.31 -28.64 -0.34
N SER A 290 -22.26 -27.97 -1.00
CA SER A 290 -22.10 -27.58 -2.42
C SER A 290 -23.23 -26.65 -2.89
N GLY A 291 -22.89 -25.39 -3.10
CA GLY A 291 -23.73 -24.44 -3.82
C GLY A 291 -22.95 -23.16 -4.12
N PRO A 292 -22.73 -22.79 -5.40
CA PRO A 292 -22.17 -21.50 -5.74
C PRO A 292 -23.17 -20.41 -5.34
N VAL A 293 -22.72 -19.40 -4.59
CA VAL A 293 -23.51 -18.18 -4.42
C VAL A 293 -23.37 -17.41 -5.74
N ASP A 294 -24.28 -17.69 -6.67
CA ASP A 294 -24.41 -16.96 -7.93
C ASP A 294 -24.70 -15.48 -7.68
N ASP A 295 -24.12 -14.65 -8.54
CA ASP A 295 -24.06 -13.18 -8.54
C ASP A 295 -25.41 -12.49 -8.85
N ALA A 296 -26.54 -13.12 -8.48
CA ALA A 296 -27.89 -12.60 -8.72
C ALA A 296 -28.87 -12.95 -7.57
N GLY A 297 -28.36 -13.11 -6.35
CA GLY A 297 -29.16 -13.30 -5.13
C GLY A 297 -29.57 -11.97 -4.47
N PRO A 298 -30.70 -11.92 -3.74
CA PRO A 298 -31.10 -10.72 -3.02
C PRO A 298 -30.02 -10.32 -2.02
N ASP A 299 -29.75 -9.01 -1.93
CA ASP A 299 -28.71 -8.39 -1.09
C ASP A 299 -28.57 -9.12 0.26
N PRO A 300 -27.38 -9.65 0.62
CA PRO A 300 -27.16 -10.39 1.86
C PRO A 300 -27.56 -9.58 3.10
N THR A 301 -27.54 -8.25 3.01
CA THR A 301 -28.04 -7.34 4.04
C THR A 301 -29.55 -7.46 4.22
N ALA A 302 -30.31 -7.57 3.14
CA ALA A 302 -31.77 -7.74 3.17
C ALA A 302 -32.17 -9.12 3.72
N ILE A 303 -31.40 -10.16 3.41
CA ILE A 303 -31.61 -11.51 3.96
C ILE A 303 -31.28 -11.55 5.46
N ALA A 304 -30.19 -10.91 5.87
CA ALA A 304 -29.81 -10.79 7.28
C ALA A 304 -30.88 -10.06 8.10
N VAL A 305 -31.39 -8.94 7.58
CA VAL A 305 -32.47 -8.16 8.21
C VAL A 305 -33.77 -8.97 8.28
N GLY A 306 -34.14 -9.65 7.19
CA GLY A 306 -35.34 -10.50 7.17
C GLY A 306 -35.25 -11.69 8.13
N ALA A 307 -34.07 -12.30 8.27
CA ALA A 307 -33.83 -13.41 9.20
C ALA A 307 -33.75 -12.95 10.66
N ALA A 308 -33.14 -11.80 10.93
CA ALA A 308 -33.13 -11.18 12.26
C ALA A 308 -34.54 -10.76 12.69
N ASP A 309 -35.30 -10.08 11.82
CA ASP A 309 -36.70 -9.70 12.07
C ASP A 309 -37.59 -10.95 12.28
N ALA A 310 -37.29 -12.06 11.61
CA ALA A 310 -38.00 -13.33 11.79
C ALA A 310 -37.65 -14.00 13.13
N LYS A 311 -36.38 -13.93 13.56
CA LYS A 311 -35.92 -14.43 14.87
C LYS A 311 -36.51 -13.61 16.01
N ASP A 312 -36.55 -12.29 15.90
CA ASP A 312 -37.16 -11.42 16.91
C ASP A 312 -38.66 -11.70 17.04
N LYS A 313 -39.35 -11.96 15.92
CA LYS A 313 -40.75 -12.43 15.91
C LYS A 313 -40.92 -13.83 16.51
N ALA A 314 -39.98 -14.75 16.29
CA ALA A 314 -40.02 -16.10 16.85
C ALA A 314 -39.66 -16.12 18.36
N GLY A 315 -38.88 -15.15 18.83
CA GLY A 315 -38.53 -14.95 20.25
C GLY A 315 -39.68 -14.40 21.12
N GLY A 316 -40.83 -14.09 20.52
CA GLY A 316 -42.04 -13.68 21.23
C GLY A 316 -42.24 -12.18 21.41
N ASP A 317 -41.44 -11.35 20.74
CA ASP A 317 -41.59 -9.90 20.83
C ASP A 317 -42.81 -9.44 19.99
N LYS A 318 -43.78 -8.79 20.63
CA LYS A 318 -45.02 -8.35 19.95
C LYS A 318 -44.72 -7.16 19.04
N PRO A 319 -45.34 -7.08 17.84
CA PRO A 319 -45.08 -5.98 16.93
C PRO A 319 -45.69 -4.70 17.52
N HIS A 320 -44.86 -3.84 18.12
CA HIS A 320 -45.25 -2.46 18.27
C HIS A 320 -45.29 -1.86 16.87
N GLY A 321 -46.51 -1.53 16.40
CA GLY A 321 -46.82 -1.03 15.06
C GLY A 321 -46.27 0.37 14.72
N GLY A 322 -45.05 0.69 15.14
CA GLY A 322 -44.30 1.84 14.67
C GLY A 322 -42.86 1.41 14.44
N LYS A 323 -42.28 1.76 13.29
CA LYS A 323 -40.86 1.58 12.99
C LYS A 323 -40.05 1.88 14.25
N ASP A 324 -39.27 0.90 14.71
CA ASP A 324 -38.39 1.04 15.86
C ASP A 324 -37.63 2.37 15.75
N LYS A 325 -37.95 3.29 16.66
CA LYS A 325 -37.40 4.65 16.64
C LYS A 325 -35.90 4.68 16.94
N THR A 326 -35.33 3.56 17.34
CA THR A 326 -33.89 3.40 17.60
C THR A 326 -33.12 2.90 16.38
N LYS A 327 -33.78 2.24 15.41
CA LYS A 327 -33.14 1.67 14.22
C LYS A 327 -32.46 2.73 13.35
N VAL A 328 -33.18 3.78 12.98
CA VAL A 328 -32.66 4.87 12.12
C VAL A 328 -31.50 5.65 12.76
N PRO A 329 -31.59 6.11 14.04
CA PRO A 329 -30.46 6.79 14.66
C PRO A 329 -29.27 5.86 14.93
N MET A 330 -29.51 4.58 15.26
CA MET A 330 -28.43 3.60 15.41
C MET A 330 -27.72 3.32 14.08
N GLU A 331 -28.49 3.15 13.00
CA GLU A 331 -27.96 2.97 11.65
C GLU A 331 -27.12 4.19 11.24
N THR A 332 -27.65 5.40 11.43
CA THR A 332 -26.92 6.65 11.14
C THR A 332 -25.63 6.76 11.97
N ALA A 333 -25.68 6.41 13.26
CA ALA A 333 -24.50 6.38 14.12
C ALA A 333 -23.48 5.35 13.64
N MET A 334 -23.92 4.16 13.23
CA MET A 334 -23.07 3.11 12.70
C MET A 334 -22.38 3.55 11.41
N TRP A 335 -23.11 4.11 10.43
CA TRP A 335 -22.51 4.63 9.19
C TRP A 335 -21.50 5.75 9.47
N THR A 336 -21.80 6.64 10.43
CA THR A 336 -20.89 7.72 10.84
C THR A 336 -19.61 7.19 11.51
N LYS A 337 -19.70 6.09 12.28
CA LYS A 337 -18.55 5.44 12.93
C LYS A 337 -17.77 4.51 12.00
N MET A 338 -18.41 4.00 10.95
CA MET A 338 -17.75 3.14 9.96
C MET A 338 -16.90 3.92 8.96
N ARG A 339 -17.26 5.17 8.65
CA ARG A 339 -16.46 6.05 7.78
C ARG A 339 -14.99 6.20 8.23
N PRO A 340 -14.68 6.60 9.48
CA PRO A 340 -13.28 6.71 9.91
C PRO A 340 -12.55 5.37 9.95
N ILE A 341 -13.26 4.24 10.15
CA ILE A 341 -12.66 2.90 10.08
C ILE A 341 -12.25 2.58 8.64
N MET A 342 -13.14 2.84 7.67
CA MET A 342 -12.85 2.66 6.25
C MET A 342 -11.66 3.51 5.81
N HIS A 343 -11.64 4.80 6.18
CA HIS A 343 -10.50 5.68 5.89
C HIS A 343 -9.22 5.16 6.53
N GLY A 344 -9.26 4.75 7.80
CA GLY A 344 -8.10 4.19 8.49
C GLY A 344 -7.55 2.93 7.80
N ILE A 345 -8.43 2.02 7.34
CA ILE A 345 -8.01 0.83 6.59
C ILE A 345 -7.36 1.23 5.25
N ALA A 346 -7.97 2.16 4.53
CA ALA A 346 -7.45 2.66 3.26
C ALA A 346 -6.08 3.35 3.45
N ASP A 347 -5.93 4.20 4.47
CA ASP A 347 -4.69 4.90 4.80
C ASP A 347 -3.56 3.94 5.18
N ILE A 348 -3.87 2.87 5.92
CA ILE A 348 -2.90 1.81 6.25
C ILE A 348 -2.42 1.13 4.97
N ALA A 349 -3.34 0.75 4.08
CA ALA A 349 -3.01 0.11 2.81
C ALA A 349 -2.20 1.06 1.90
N ASP A 350 -2.63 2.33 1.75
CA ASP A 350 -1.92 3.37 1.00
C ASP A 350 -0.50 3.57 1.53
N THR A 351 -0.34 3.67 2.85
CA THR A 351 0.97 3.87 3.48
C THR A 351 1.87 2.66 3.23
N TRP A 352 1.33 1.45 3.35
CA TRP A 352 2.07 0.22 3.09
C TRP A 352 2.53 0.12 1.62
N GLU A 353 1.65 0.41 0.68
CA GLU A 353 1.99 0.42 -0.75
C GLU A 353 3.04 1.48 -1.07
N ARG A 354 2.93 2.69 -0.51
CA ARG A 354 3.96 3.72 -0.69
C ARG A 354 5.30 3.28 -0.11
N PHE A 355 5.33 2.61 1.05
CA PHE A 355 6.59 2.05 1.55
C PHE A 355 7.15 0.96 0.63
N ALA A 356 6.31 0.07 0.12
CA ALA A 356 6.72 -0.97 -0.82
C ALA A 356 7.31 -0.34 -2.11
N ASN A 357 6.60 0.61 -2.71
CA ASN A 357 7.01 1.34 -3.91
C ASN A 357 8.18 2.31 -3.65
N ALA A 358 8.46 2.70 -2.40
CA ALA A 358 9.66 3.47 -2.07
C ALA A 358 10.90 2.57 -1.93
N LEU A 359 10.72 1.36 -1.40
CA LEU A 359 11.81 0.39 -1.17
C LEU A 359 12.15 -0.41 -2.43
N SER A 360 11.17 -0.64 -3.28
CA SER A 360 11.30 -1.32 -4.57
C SER A 360 10.47 -0.55 -5.60
N PRO A 361 10.98 0.59 -6.10
CA PRO A 361 10.23 1.42 -7.02
C PRO A 361 9.95 0.71 -8.33
N THR A 362 8.73 0.86 -8.79
CA THR A 362 8.28 0.32 -10.06
C THR A 362 8.46 1.39 -11.15
N PRO A 363 9.09 1.05 -12.30
CA PRO A 363 9.12 1.94 -13.46
C PRO A 363 7.70 2.41 -13.82
N PRO A 364 7.49 3.68 -14.23
CA PRO A 364 8.46 4.69 -14.66
C PRO A 364 9.05 5.58 -13.54
N PHE A 365 8.75 5.31 -12.27
CA PHE A 365 9.16 6.19 -11.17
C PHE A 365 10.68 6.10 -10.89
N PRO A 366 11.29 7.16 -10.32
CA PRO A 366 12.70 7.17 -9.95
C PRO A 366 13.08 5.99 -9.05
N GLN A 367 14.12 5.23 -9.43
CA GLN A 367 14.48 3.97 -8.78
C GLN A 367 15.31 4.17 -7.50
N GLU A 368 16.16 5.19 -7.47
CA GLU A 368 17.14 5.37 -6.40
C GLU A 368 16.75 6.50 -5.45
N THR A 369 16.11 7.56 -5.97
CA THR A 369 15.82 8.78 -5.21
C THR A 369 14.96 8.54 -3.97
N SER A 370 13.83 7.83 -4.12
CA SER A 370 12.91 7.52 -3.01
C SER A 370 13.55 6.60 -1.96
N ARG A 371 14.34 5.64 -2.41
CA ARG A 371 15.04 4.66 -1.58
C ARG A 371 16.14 5.32 -0.74
N LEU A 372 16.95 6.17 -1.37
CA LEU A 372 17.98 6.94 -0.70
C LEU A 372 17.38 7.94 0.30
N ARG A 373 16.22 8.54 -0.01
CA ARG A 373 15.53 9.41 0.96
C ARG A 373 15.17 8.66 2.24
N ILE A 374 14.60 7.46 2.14
CA ILE A 374 14.34 6.62 3.34
C ILE A 374 15.66 6.28 4.05
N ALA A 375 16.73 5.97 3.30
CA ALA A 375 18.03 5.73 3.88
C ALA A 375 18.57 6.94 4.66
N THR A 376 18.35 8.17 4.17
CA THR A 376 18.74 9.40 4.90
C THR A 376 18.01 9.57 6.23
N LEU A 377 16.79 9.05 6.36
CA LEU A 377 16.03 9.06 7.62
C LEU A 377 16.55 8.02 8.62
N VAL A 378 17.06 6.89 8.13
CA VAL A 378 17.61 5.80 8.96
C VAL A 378 19.04 6.11 9.40
N LEU A 379 19.82 6.84 8.60
CA LEU A 379 21.22 7.16 8.88
C LEU A 379 21.44 7.85 10.24
N PRO A 380 20.67 8.87 10.65
CA PRO A 380 20.76 9.46 11.99
C PRO A 380 20.53 8.46 13.11
N LEU A 381 19.67 7.44 12.92
CA LEU A 381 19.46 6.39 13.91
C LEU A 381 20.71 5.53 14.08
N VAL A 382 21.40 5.21 12.98
CA VAL A 382 22.69 4.49 13.02
C VAL A 382 23.72 5.33 13.78
N VAL A 383 23.89 6.60 13.43
CA VAL A 383 24.86 7.50 14.09
C VAL A 383 24.54 7.65 15.57
N THR A 384 23.27 7.89 15.92
CA THR A 384 22.84 8.03 17.32
C THR A 384 23.08 6.75 18.10
N SER A 385 22.82 5.58 17.49
CA SER A 385 23.03 4.29 18.15
C SER A 385 24.50 3.99 18.47
N LEU A 386 25.45 4.59 17.76
CA LEU A 386 26.89 4.44 18.00
C LEU A 386 27.40 5.37 19.10
N VAL A 387 26.72 6.51 19.33
CA VAL A 387 27.18 7.56 20.25
C VAL A 387 26.42 7.53 21.59
N VAL A 388 25.15 7.11 21.57
CA VAL A 388 24.27 7.11 22.76
C VAL A 388 24.32 5.76 23.46
N SER A 389 24.65 5.78 24.76
CA SER A 389 24.61 4.58 25.59
C SER A 389 23.18 4.15 25.93
N SER A 390 22.98 2.85 26.16
CA SER A 390 21.69 2.27 26.58
C SER A 390 21.13 2.92 27.84
N TYR A 391 22.01 3.34 28.76
CA TYR A 391 21.64 4.06 29.98
C TYR A 391 21.03 5.42 29.68
N VAL A 392 21.69 6.23 28.84
CA VAL A 392 21.21 7.57 28.47
C VAL A 392 19.90 7.45 27.70
N PHE A 393 19.81 6.49 26.77
CA PHE A 393 18.58 6.21 26.04
C PHE A 393 17.42 5.86 26.98
N THR A 394 17.63 4.93 27.92
CA THR A 394 16.59 4.51 28.87
C THR A 394 16.17 5.68 29.77
N LYS A 395 17.12 6.48 30.26
CA LYS A 395 16.82 7.68 31.06
C LYS A 395 16.05 8.73 30.26
N ALA A 396 16.45 9.00 29.02
CA ALA A 396 15.75 9.93 28.13
C ALA A 396 14.34 9.44 27.82
N LEU A 397 14.15 8.14 27.56
CA LEU A 397 12.84 7.55 27.33
C LEU A 397 11.94 7.69 28.56
N MET A 398 12.43 7.35 29.75
CA MET A 398 11.68 7.52 31.00
C MET A 398 11.33 8.99 31.27
N ALA A 399 12.26 9.92 31.02
CA ALA A 399 12.02 11.34 31.14
C ALA A 399 10.98 11.83 30.13
N GLY A 400 11.03 11.35 28.88
CA GLY A 400 10.07 11.65 27.83
C GLY A 400 8.67 11.15 28.16
N ILE A 401 8.54 9.90 28.65
CA ILE A 401 7.27 9.36 29.15
C ILE A 401 6.74 10.24 30.28
N GLY A 402 7.58 10.57 31.29
CA GLY A 402 7.21 11.48 32.36
C GLY A 402 6.74 12.84 31.84
N PHE A 403 7.42 13.40 30.84
CA PHE A 403 7.05 14.66 30.21
C PHE A 403 5.70 14.59 29.48
N VAL A 404 5.37 13.48 28.81
CA VAL A 404 4.05 13.30 28.19
C VAL A 404 2.94 13.30 29.24
N PHE A 405 3.14 12.64 30.38
CA PHE A 405 2.13 12.59 31.45
C PHE A 405 1.99 13.90 32.23
N PHE A 406 3.09 14.59 32.52
CA PHE A 406 3.10 15.73 33.44
C PHE A 406 3.38 17.08 32.75
N GLY A 407 3.72 17.08 31.47
CA GLY A 407 4.11 18.25 30.69
C GLY A 407 2.97 18.93 29.92
N ASP A 408 1.71 18.55 30.16
CA ASP A 408 0.54 19.11 29.45
C ASP A 408 0.53 20.65 29.37
N PRO A 409 0.85 21.42 30.44
CA PRO A 409 0.88 22.89 30.35
C PRO A 409 1.95 23.45 29.39
N ILE A 410 3.02 22.68 29.14
CA ILE A 410 4.09 23.06 28.20
C ILE A 410 3.71 22.59 26.79
N ILE A 411 3.19 21.36 26.66
CA ILE A 411 2.78 20.77 25.40
C ILE A 411 1.67 21.59 24.75
N THR A 412 0.59 21.89 25.48
CA THR A 412 -0.55 22.68 24.98
C THR A 412 -0.11 24.07 24.50
N ARG A 413 0.71 24.78 25.28
CA ARG A 413 1.28 26.08 24.86
C ARG A 413 2.15 25.96 23.61
N GLY A 414 2.92 24.88 23.49
CA GLY A 414 3.73 24.60 22.32
C GLY A 414 2.88 24.33 21.08
N LEU A 415 1.81 23.53 21.23
CA LEU A 415 0.85 23.26 20.16
C LEU A 415 0.09 24.51 19.72
N ASP A 416 -0.34 25.35 20.67
CA ASP A 416 -1.00 26.63 20.36
C ASP A 416 -0.06 27.59 19.63
N TRP A 417 1.21 27.65 20.05
CA TRP A 417 2.23 28.42 19.34
C TRP A 417 2.48 27.88 17.93
N LEU A 418 2.56 26.55 17.78
CA LEU A 418 2.78 25.90 16.49
C LEU A 418 1.60 26.14 15.53
N ASN A 419 0.37 25.99 16.02
CA ASN A 419 -0.86 26.27 15.26
C ASN A 419 -0.92 27.73 14.77
N ARG A 420 -0.37 28.68 15.54
CA ARG A 420 -0.31 30.10 15.17
C ARG A 420 0.82 30.43 14.19
N THR A 421 1.96 29.76 14.33
CA THR A 421 3.18 30.09 13.57
C THR A 421 3.25 29.35 12.24
N VAL A 422 2.81 28.09 12.23
CA VAL A 422 2.80 27.21 11.06
C VAL A 422 1.40 26.61 10.91
N PRO A 423 0.48 27.30 10.22
CA PRO A 423 -0.84 26.73 9.94
C PRO A 423 -0.67 25.44 9.13
N ASN A 424 -1.52 24.44 9.40
CA ASN A 424 -1.50 23.13 8.73
C ASN A 424 -0.20 22.32 8.90
N TRP A 425 0.58 22.55 9.97
CA TRP A 425 1.77 21.74 10.27
C TRP A 425 1.49 20.23 10.33
N GLN A 426 0.26 19.84 10.65
CA GLN A 426 -0.19 18.45 10.65
C GLN A 426 -0.02 17.81 9.27
N GLN A 427 -0.37 18.53 8.20
CA GLN A 427 -0.20 18.08 6.81
C GLN A 427 1.28 17.98 6.41
N LEU A 428 2.15 18.81 7.01
CA LEU A 428 3.59 18.75 6.78
C LEU A 428 4.24 17.53 7.46
N ILE A 429 3.64 16.99 8.53
CA ILE A 429 4.15 15.78 9.20
C ILE A 429 3.65 14.50 8.53
N GLU A 430 2.60 14.58 7.70
CA GLU A 430 2.15 13.45 6.93
C GLU A 430 3.29 12.89 6.07
N LEU A 431 3.56 11.60 6.22
CA LEU A 431 4.66 10.92 5.53
C LEU A 431 4.52 11.07 4.01
N ARG A 432 3.31 11.13 3.46
CA ARG A 432 3.04 11.33 2.03
C ARG A 432 3.57 12.65 1.48
N ASN A 433 3.67 13.69 2.31
CA ASN A 433 4.11 15.02 1.90
C ASN A 433 5.60 15.27 2.16
N THR A 434 6.27 14.38 2.92
CA THR A 434 7.69 14.49 3.29
C THR A 434 8.48 13.25 2.87
N ALA A 435 8.55 12.24 3.73
CA ALA A 435 9.38 11.05 3.55
C ALA A 435 9.01 10.23 2.31
N LEU A 436 7.73 10.18 1.96
CA LEU A 436 7.16 9.41 0.83
C LEU A 436 6.63 10.32 -0.29
N LYS A 437 7.10 11.58 -0.34
CA LYS A 437 6.77 12.53 -1.41
C LYS A 437 7.08 11.94 -2.79
N GLY A 438 6.14 12.03 -3.73
CA GLY A 438 6.33 11.53 -5.09
C GLY A 438 6.39 10.00 -5.21
N VAL A 439 6.17 9.27 -4.11
CA VAL A 439 6.04 7.82 -4.15
C VAL A 439 4.56 7.46 -4.33
N PRO A 440 4.21 6.73 -5.40
CA PRO A 440 2.82 6.44 -5.74
C PRO A 440 2.25 5.30 -4.89
N THR A 441 0.93 5.33 -4.67
CA THR A 441 0.16 4.10 -4.38
C THR A 441 0.04 3.25 -5.64
N ASN A 442 -0.40 2.00 -5.52
CA ASN A 442 -0.61 1.14 -6.70
C ASN A 442 -1.63 1.75 -7.67
N ALA A 443 -2.67 2.41 -7.16
CA ALA A 443 -3.66 3.07 -8.01
C ALA A 443 -3.08 4.29 -8.76
N GLN A 444 -2.25 5.09 -8.09
CA GLN A 444 -1.55 6.24 -8.69
C GLN A 444 -0.53 5.79 -9.75
N LEU A 445 0.18 4.69 -9.46
CA LEU A 445 1.08 4.04 -10.41
C LEU A 445 0.30 3.60 -11.65
N THR A 446 -0.77 2.81 -11.50
CA THR A 446 -1.60 2.35 -12.63
C THR A 446 -2.13 3.51 -13.46
N LEU A 447 -2.60 4.60 -12.82
CA LEU A 447 -3.07 5.78 -13.55
C LEU A 447 -1.97 6.42 -14.39
N THR A 448 -0.75 6.49 -13.86
CA THR A 448 0.41 7.01 -14.60
C THR A 448 0.73 6.11 -15.81
N LEU A 449 0.64 4.79 -15.65
CA LEU A 449 0.84 3.83 -16.75
C LEU A 449 -0.23 3.98 -17.84
N LEU A 450 -1.49 4.12 -17.46
CA LEU A 450 -2.58 4.37 -18.40
C LEU A 450 -2.37 5.67 -19.18
N ARG A 451 -1.87 6.73 -18.51
CA ARG A 451 -1.54 8.00 -19.16
C ARG A 451 -0.35 7.91 -20.11
N ILE A 452 0.66 7.08 -19.82
CA ILE A 452 1.75 6.81 -20.78
C ILE A 452 1.18 6.17 -22.05
N GLY A 453 0.27 5.21 -21.90
CA GLY A 453 -0.42 4.62 -23.06
C GLY A 453 -1.23 5.65 -23.84
N GLU A 454 -1.95 6.55 -23.15
CA GLU A 454 -2.68 7.66 -23.77
C GLU A 454 -1.75 8.62 -24.51
N ALA A 455 -0.64 9.04 -23.89
CA ALA A 455 0.35 9.96 -24.45
C ALA A 455 0.96 9.41 -25.76
N ASN A 456 1.22 8.10 -25.81
CA ASN A 456 1.80 7.41 -26.96
C ASN A 456 0.77 6.85 -27.94
N ARG A 457 -0.54 7.16 -27.75
CA ARG A 457 -1.66 6.65 -28.56
C ARG A 457 -1.71 5.12 -28.62
N ALA A 458 -1.27 4.46 -27.57
CA ALA A 458 -1.17 3.02 -27.46
C ALA A 458 -1.87 2.59 -26.15
N PRO A 459 -3.21 2.47 -26.15
CA PRO A 459 -3.94 2.16 -24.93
C PRO A 459 -3.64 0.73 -24.48
N ILE A 460 -3.52 0.53 -23.16
CA ILE A 460 -3.13 -0.75 -22.56
C ILE A 460 -4.22 -1.80 -22.81
N PRO A 461 -3.88 -2.98 -23.37
CA PRO A 461 -4.87 -4.02 -23.62
C PRO A 461 -5.44 -4.57 -22.30
N PRO A 462 -6.69 -5.04 -22.30
CA PRO A 462 -7.33 -5.59 -21.11
C PRO A 462 -6.61 -6.86 -20.62
N PRO A 463 -6.60 -7.10 -19.29
CA PRO A 463 -5.92 -8.23 -18.66
C PRO A 463 -6.60 -9.58 -18.90
#